data_AF-A0A6M3KBW5-F1
#
_entry.id   AF-A0A6M3KBW5-F1
#
_cell.length_a   1.000
_cell.length_b   1.000
_cell.length_c   1.000
_cell.angle_alpha   90.00
_cell.angle_beta   90.00
_cell.angle_gamma   90.00
#
_symmetry.space_group_name_H-M   'P 1'
#
loop_
_entity.id
_entity.type
_entity.pdbx_description
1 polymer ?
#
loop_
_entity_poly.entity_id
_entity_poly.type
_entity_poly.pdbx_seq_one_letter_code
_entity_poly.pdbx_strand_id
1 'polypeptide(L)'
;MTTVYKWTTADYKTCPGEANETQWGEGVEHTAPGGGPLCTDRWLHAYSGPLIAVFMDPAHGRYSCNGGVLWECDADVGEDDGTKVGSTRIRLAHVIEPPTLTTEQRVEVGIRAAMTICHAAEWLARARAWLTGEDRSAASAAYAGYAAAAAAHAADAADAAYAAYA
;
A
#
# COMPACT_ATOMS: atom_id res chain seq x y z
N MET A 1 22.01 6.29 4.57
CA MET A 1 21.19 5.18 5.04
C MET A 1 19.90 5.75 5.57
N THR A 2 18.79 5.19 5.12
CA THR A 2 17.42 5.62 5.45
C THR A 2 16.75 4.50 6.22
N THR A 3 16.07 4.85 7.31
CA THR A 3 15.24 3.89 8.04
C THR A 3 14.02 3.52 7.21
N VAL A 4 13.81 2.23 6.97
CA VAL A 4 12.67 1.68 6.24
C VAL A 4 12.10 0.48 6.98
N TYR A 5 10.93 0.01 6.55
CA TYR A 5 10.20 -1.06 7.22
C TYR A 5 9.95 -2.22 6.26
N LYS A 6 10.13 -3.45 6.75
CA LYS A 6 10.00 -4.67 5.94
C LYS A 6 9.06 -5.65 6.61
N TRP A 7 8.08 -6.14 5.86
CA TRP A 7 7.29 -7.29 6.28
C TRP A 7 7.96 -8.60 5.86
N THR A 8 7.87 -9.59 6.73
CA THR A 8 8.19 -10.98 6.44
C THR A 8 7.12 -11.92 7.00
N THR A 9 7.13 -13.17 6.60
CA THR A 9 6.44 -14.25 7.31
C THR A 9 6.99 -14.43 8.74
N ALA A 10 6.31 -15.24 9.54
CA ALA A 10 6.73 -15.60 10.91
C ALA A 10 8.10 -16.29 10.97
N ASP A 11 8.49 -16.99 9.89
CA ASP A 11 9.82 -17.61 9.71
C ASP A 11 10.77 -16.75 8.87
N TYR A 12 10.48 -15.45 8.79
CA TYR A 12 11.33 -14.40 8.23
C TYR A 12 11.61 -14.52 6.72
N LYS A 13 10.62 -14.93 5.93
CA LYS A 13 10.73 -14.98 4.46
C LYS A 13 9.87 -13.92 3.79
N THR A 14 10.27 -13.55 2.57
CA THR A 14 9.38 -12.90 1.60
C THR A 14 9.24 -13.79 0.38
N CYS A 15 8.05 -13.81 -0.23
CA CYS A 15 7.72 -14.68 -1.37
C CYS A 15 8.00 -16.18 -1.11
N PRO A 16 7.50 -16.76 -0.01
CA PRO A 16 7.79 -18.14 0.35
C PRO A 16 7.28 -19.12 -0.71
N GLY A 17 8.13 -20.05 -1.14
CA GLY A 17 7.84 -21.05 -2.18
C GLY A 17 7.97 -20.55 -3.61
N GLU A 18 8.31 -19.28 -3.83
CA GLU A 18 8.50 -18.69 -5.16
C GLU A 18 9.98 -18.68 -5.57
N ALA A 19 10.25 -18.52 -6.86
CA ALA A 19 11.62 -18.47 -7.39
C ALA A 19 12.47 -17.31 -6.82
N ASN A 20 11.82 -16.26 -6.33
CA ASN A 20 12.43 -15.10 -5.69
C ASN A 20 12.27 -15.10 -4.16
N GLU A 21 12.06 -16.27 -3.54
CA GLU A 21 12.06 -16.40 -2.08
C GLU A 21 13.35 -15.80 -1.49
N THR A 22 13.20 -14.98 -0.45
CA THR A 22 14.33 -14.40 0.26
C THR A 22 14.19 -14.66 1.76
N GLN A 23 15.21 -15.28 2.35
CA GLN A 23 15.33 -15.43 3.79
C GLN A 23 15.94 -14.17 4.40
N TRP A 24 15.27 -13.65 5.42
CA TRP A 24 15.66 -12.48 6.20
C TRP A 24 15.98 -12.90 7.64
N GLY A 25 16.55 -11.97 8.39
CA GLY A 25 16.86 -12.13 9.81
C GLY A 25 17.60 -10.93 10.36
N GLU A 26 17.73 -10.85 11.68
CA GLU A 26 18.44 -9.75 12.35
C GLU A 26 19.88 -9.63 11.86
N GLY A 27 20.30 -8.43 11.45
CA GLY A 27 21.63 -8.17 10.90
C GLY A 27 21.89 -8.70 9.48
N VAL A 28 20.94 -9.44 8.89
CA VAL A 28 21.05 -9.93 7.50
C VAL A 28 20.91 -8.75 6.54
N GLU A 29 21.80 -8.72 5.56
CA GLU A 29 21.82 -7.72 4.49
C GLU A 29 21.60 -8.39 3.14
N HIS A 30 20.81 -7.74 2.30
CA HIS A 30 20.63 -8.10 0.90
C HIS A 30 20.90 -6.89 0.01
N THR A 31 21.27 -7.15 -1.24
CA THR A 31 21.51 -6.13 -2.26
C THR A 31 20.74 -6.41 -3.53
N ALA A 32 20.38 -5.36 -4.26
CA ALA A 32 19.76 -5.43 -5.59
C ALA A 32 20.41 -4.39 -6.52
N PRO A 33 20.43 -4.63 -7.84
CA PRO A 33 21.19 -3.81 -8.78
C PRO A 33 20.59 -2.41 -9.01
N GLY A 34 19.33 -2.18 -8.65
CA GLY A 34 18.61 -0.95 -8.94
C GLY A 34 18.25 -0.76 -10.41
N GLY A 35 17.51 0.31 -10.66
CA GLY A 35 17.10 0.76 -12.00
C GLY A 35 15.96 -0.06 -12.61
N GLY A 36 15.06 0.62 -13.31
CA GLY A 36 13.82 0.03 -13.85
C GLY A 36 12.65 0.11 -12.86
N PRO A 37 11.49 -0.47 -13.20
CA PRO A 37 10.28 -0.37 -12.38
C PRO A 37 10.40 -1.05 -11.01
N LEU A 38 9.71 -0.51 -10.01
CA LEU A 38 9.49 -1.18 -8.72
C LEU A 38 8.79 -2.54 -8.89
N CYS A 39 8.91 -3.40 -7.87
CA CYS A 39 8.38 -4.78 -7.86
C CYS A 39 9.02 -5.73 -8.88
N THR A 40 10.22 -5.41 -9.35
CA THR A 40 11.09 -6.33 -10.10
C THR A 40 12.23 -6.81 -9.20
N ASP A 41 13.04 -7.75 -9.69
CA ASP A 41 14.28 -8.20 -9.04
C ASP A 41 15.35 -7.10 -8.91
N ARG A 42 15.10 -5.94 -9.53
CA ARG A 42 15.99 -4.78 -9.52
C ARG A 42 15.98 -4.05 -8.19
N TRP A 43 14.94 -4.19 -7.38
CA TRP A 43 14.76 -3.43 -6.14
C TRP A 43 14.37 -4.31 -4.96
N LEU A 44 14.98 -4.07 -3.80
CA LEU A 44 14.51 -4.62 -2.54
C LEU A 44 13.34 -3.77 -2.05
N HIS A 45 12.16 -4.37 -2.01
CA HIS A 45 10.93 -3.73 -1.53
C HIS A 45 11.00 -3.48 -0.02
N ALA A 46 10.71 -2.26 0.41
CA ALA A 46 10.39 -1.90 1.80
C ALA A 46 9.36 -0.75 1.83
N TYR A 47 9.09 -0.20 3.02
CA TYR A 47 8.17 0.91 3.23
C TYR A 47 8.89 2.07 3.93
N SER A 48 8.60 3.30 3.54
CA SER A 48 9.21 4.50 4.15
C SER A 48 8.70 4.81 5.57
N GLY A 49 7.62 4.17 6.00
CA GLY A 49 7.07 4.31 7.35
C GLY A 49 6.31 3.05 7.80
N PRO A 50 6.19 2.82 9.12
CA PRO A 50 5.57 1.60 9.64
C PRO A 50 4.05 1.61 9.44
N LEU A 51 3.41 2.79 9.48
CA LEU A 51 2.00 2.94 9.13
C LEU A 51 1.73 2.64 7.65
N ILE A 52 2.64 3.02 6.74
CA ILE A 52 2.54 2.69 5.32
C ILE A 52 2.66 1.17 5.14
N ALA A 53 3.62 0.53 5.83
CA ALA A 53 3.76 -0.92 5.82
C ALA A 53 2.47 -1.64 6.23
N VAL A 54 1.81 -1.20 7.31
CA VAL A 54 0.56 -1.78 7.79
C VAL A 54 -0.64 -1.46 6.88
N PHE A 55 -0.65 -0.27 6.27
CA PHE A 55 -1.71 0.12 5.34
C PHE A 55 -1.66 -0.72 4.06
N MET A 56 -0.46 -0.90 3.50
CA MET A 56 -0.23 -1.55 2.20
C MET A 56 -0.12 -3.07 2.28
N ASP A 57 0.09 -3.66 3.47
CA ASP A 57 0.23 -5.11 3.63
C ASP A 57 -0.87 -5.92 2.91
N PRO A 58 -2.18 -5.61 3.05
CA PRO A 58 -3.24 -6.38 2.38
C PRO A 58 -3.13 -6.45 0.86
N ALA A 59 -2.51 -5.43 0.22
CA ALA A 59 -2.36 -5.35 -1.23
C ALA A 59 -1.00 -5.89 -1.72
N HIS A 60 0.03 -5.89 -0.88
CA HIS A 60 1.41 -6.20 -1.31
C HIS A 60 1.89 -7.60 -0.92
N GLY A 61 1.43 -8.16 0.20
CA GLY A 61 1.95 -9.46 0.65
C GLY A 61 1.13 -10.17 1.72
N ARG A 62 0.23 -9.44 2.39
CA ARG A 62 -0.74 -9.95 3.37
C ARG A 62 -0.07 -10.76 4.48
N TYR A 63 1.09 -10.30 4.95
CA TYR A 63 1.87 -10.98 5.98
C TYR A 63 1.19 -10.90 7.34
N SER A 64 0.48 -9.80 7.64
CA SER A 64 -0.09 -9.54 8.96
C SER A 64 -1.18 -10.55 9.34
N CYS A 65 -1.84 -11.20 8.37
CA CYS A 65 -2.92 -12.14 8.67
C CYS A 65 -2.44 -13.50 9.19
N ASN A 66 -1.14 -13.81 9.06
CA ASN A 66 -0.56 -15.11 9.40
C ASN A 66 0.61 -14.98 10.41
N GLY A 67 0.53 -14.00 11.32
CA GLY A 67 1.58 -13.76 12.32
C GLY A 67 2.89 -13.24 11.72
N GLY A 68 2.81 -12.50 10.61
CA GLY A 68 3.96 -11.87 9.99
C GLY A 68 4.70 -10.93 10.94
N VAL A 69 5.94 -10.60 10.57
CA VAL A 69 6.85 -9.81 11.39
C VAL A 69 7.24 -8.52 10.66
N LEU A 70 7.15 -7.39 11.37
CA LEU A 70 7.57 -6.10 10.87
C LEU A 70 8.96 -5.77 11.42
N TRP A 71 9.86 -5.43 10.51
CA TRP A 71 11.24 -5.09 10.84
C TRP A 71 11.47 -3.61 10.61
N GLU A 72 12.23 -2.99 11.50
CA GLU A 72 12.96 -1.76 11.20
C GLU A 72 14.29 -2.12 10.53
N CYS A 73 14.66 -1.41 9.47
CA CYS A 73 15.80 -1.73 8.62
C CYS A 73 16.58 -0.47 8.23
N ASP A 74 17.87 -0.63 7.97
CA ASP A 74 18.70 0.38 7.33
C ASP A 74 18.80 0.10 5.84
N ALA A 75 18.44 1.07 5.00
CA ALA A 75 18.42 0.89 3.56
C ALA A 75 19.09 2.01 2.77
N ASP A 76 19.50 1.66 1.55
CA ASP A 76 19.92 2.61 0.52
C ASP A 76 18.77 2.70 -0.50
N VAL A 77 17.84 3.63 -0.23
CA VAL A 77 16.64 3.86 -1.05
C VAL A 77 17.03 4.56 -2.35
N GLY A 78 16.57 4.04 -3.48
CA GLY A 78 16.79 4.63 -4.80
C GLY A 78 15.51 4.98 -5.57
N GLU A 79 14.35 4.47 -5.15
CA GLU A 79 13.06 4.71 -5.81
C GLU A 79 11.92 4.71 -4.77
N ASP A 80 10.90 5.55 -4.96
CA ASP A 80 9.74 5.68 -4.06
C ASP A 80 8.49 6.07 -4.87
N ASP A 81 7.46 5.21 -4.85
CA ASP A 81 6.18 5.48 -5.53
C ASP A 81 5.09 6.02 -4.58
N GLY A 82 5.44 6.32 -3.33
CA GLY A 82 4.55 6.76 -2.26
C GLY A 82 3.83 5.62 -1.54
N THR A 83 3.81 4.41 -2.10
CA THR A 83 3.21 3.21 -1.49
C THR A 83 4.26 2.25 -0.96
N LYS A 84 5.45 2.25 -1.56
CA LYS A 84 6.62 1.45 -1.19
C LYS A 84 7.88 2.12 -1.72
N VAL A 85 9.00 1.69 -1.17
CA VAL A 85 10.33 2.08 -1.63
C VAL A 85 11.07 0.90 -2.24
N GLY A 86 11.88 1.19 -3.26
CA GLY A 86 12.88 0.30 -3.82
C GLY A 86 14.26 0.67 -3.28
N SER A 87 14.97 -0.31 -2.73
CA SER A 87 16.32 -0.12 -2.20
C SER A 87 17.33 -1.01 -2.90
N THR A 88 18.55 -0.51 -3.12
CA THR A 88 19.67 -1.31 -3.63
C THR A 88 20.38 -2.08 -2.53
N ARG A 89 20.16 -1.72 -1.27
CA ARG A 89 20.64 -2.41 -0.09
C ARG A 89 19.62 -2.31 1.04
N ILE A 90 19.36 -3.40 1.75
CA ILE A 90 18.57 -3.42 2.99
C ILE A 90 19.28 -4.32 3.99
N ARG A 91 19.51 -3.81 5.20
CA ARG A 91 19.95 -4.57 6.37
C ARG A 91 18.89 -4.50 7.46
N LEU A 92 18.45 -5.64 7.96
CA LEU A 92 17.47 -5.69 9.06
C LEU A 92 18.14 -5.32 10.37
N ALA A 93 17.54 -4.38 11.11
CA ALA A 93 18.05 -3.95 12.40
C ALA A 93 17.42 -4.77 13.53
N HIS A 94 16.11 -4.68 13.73
CA HIS A 94 15.37 -5.43 14.75
C HIS A 94 13.87 -5.50 14.42
N VAL A 95 13.17 -6.43 15.08
CA VAL A 95 11.71 -6.56 15.00
C VAL A 95 11.05 -5.44 15.78
N ILE A 96 9.97 -4.88 15.24
CA ILE A 96 9.12 -3.90 15.91
C ILE A 96 7.68 -4.40 15.99
N GLU A 97 6.94 -3.91 16.99
CA GLU A 97 5.50 -4.12 17.04
C GLU A 97 4.82 -3.33 15.91
N PRO A 98 4.01 -3.98 15.05
CA PRO A 98 3.28 -3.29 14.00
C PRO A 98 2.31 -2.25 14.59
N PRO A 99 2.31 -0.99 14.11
CA PRO A 99 1.32 -0.03 14.57
C PRO A 99 -0.08 -0.45 14.15
N THR A 100 -1.09 -0.11 14.95
CA THR A 100 -2.49 -0.35 14.59
C THR A 100 -3.04 0.83 13.79
N LEU A 101 -3.65 0.54 12.64
CA LEU A 101 -4.45 1.50 11.86
C LEU A 101 -5.93 1.23 12.09
N THR A 102 -6.66 2.26 12.54
CA THR A 102 -8.12 2.15 12.69
C THR A 102 -8.81 2.11 11.33
N THR A 103 -10.06 1.63 11.31
CA THR A 103 -10.88 1.65 10.10
C THR A 103 -11.04 3.08 9.57
N GLU A 104 -11.23 4.06 10.44
CA GLU A 104 -11.34 5.48 10.07
C GLU A 104 -10.05 5.98 9.40
N GLN A 105 -8.87 5.68 9.95
CA GLN A 105 -7.61 6.09 9.33
C GLN A 105 -7.43 5.46 7.94
N ARG A 106 -7.83 4.19 7.77
CA ARG A 106 -7.79 3.52 6.47
C ARG A 106 -8.73 4.20 5.46
N VAL A 107 -9.94 4.54 5.88
CA VAL A 107 -10.91 5.26 5.02
C VAL A 107 -10.43 6.67 4.70
N GLU A 108 -9.82 7.38 5.66
CA GLU A 108 -9.24 8.70 5.44
C GLU A 108 -8.18 8.68 4.33
N VAL A 109 -7.24 7.72 4.37
CA VAL A 109 -6.22 7.57 3.31
C VAL A 109 -6.89 7.35 1.95
N GLY A 110 -7.89 6.46 1.89
CA GLY A 110 -8.65 6.19 0.66
C GLY A 110 -9.36 7.43 0.11
N ILE A 111 -10.03 8.21 0.97
CA ILE A 111 -10.70 9.45 0.58
C ILE A 111 -9.69 10.46 0.05
N ARG A 112 -8.59 10.69 0.77
CA ARG A 112 -7.55 11.63 0.36
C ARG A 112 -6.90 11.23 -0.96
N ALA A 113 -6.65 9.94 -1.17
CA ALA A 113 -6.14 9.41 -2.44
C ALA A 113 -7.13 9.70 -3.58
N ALA A 114 -8.41 9.41 -3.41
CA ALA A 114 -9.43 9.70 -4.41
C ALA A 114 -9.58 11.21 -4.71
N MET A 115 -9.36 12.09 -3.72
CA MET A 115 -9.44 13.55 -3.90
C MET A 115 -8.35 14.10 -4.83
N THR A 116 -7.27 13.36 -5.06
CA THR A 116 -6.20 13.76 -5.99
C THR A 116 -6.63 13.69 -7.46
N ILE A 117 -7.63 12.87 -7.78
CA ILE A 117 -8.10 12.62 -9.16
C ILE A 117 -9.57 13.00 -9.37
N CYS A 118 -10.42 12.84 -8.34
CA CYS A 118 -11.85 13.11 -8.43
C CYS A 118 -12.16 14.52 -7.97
N HIS A 119 -12.56 15.38 -8.90
CA HIS A 119 -12.85 16.79 -8.64
C HIS A 119 -14.35 17.14 -8.69
N ALA A 120 -15.23 16.14 -8.75
CA ALA A 120 -16.68 16.35 -8.75
C ALA A 120 -17.12 17.08 -7.46
N ALA A 121 -17.75 18.25 -7.61
CA ALA A 121 -18.07 19.14 -6.49
C ALA A 121 -18.92 18.46 -5.41
N GLU A 122 -19.94 17.70 -5.82
CA GLU A 122 -20.82 16.97 -4.91
C GLU A 122 -20.08 15.89 -4.11
N TRP A 123 -19.19 15.15 -4.78
CA TRP A 123 -18.38 14.13 -4.11
C TRP A 123 -17.38 14.76 -3.14
N LEU A 124 -16.69 15.83 -3.56
CA LEU A 124 -15.73 16.55 -2.72
C LEU A 124 -16.38 17.16 -1.46
N ALA A 125 -17.62 17.67 -1.57
CA ALA A 125 -18.35 18.17 -0.42
C ALA A 125 -18.56 17.07 0.64
N ARG A 126 -18.94 15.86 0.20
CA ARG A 126 -19.14 14.70 1.09
C ARG A 126 -17.84 14.17 1.65
N ALA A 127 -16.79 14.09 0.83
CA ALA A 127 -15.45 13.72 1.27
C ALA A 127 -14.96 14.63 2.40
N ARG A 128 -15.15 15.95 2.25
CA ARG A 128 -14.80 16.94 3.30
C ARG A 128 -15.65 16.79 4.56
N ALA A 129 -16.96 16.58 4.43
CA ALA A 129 -17.85 16.32 5.57
C ALA A 129 -17.43 15.06 6.35
N TRP A 130 -17.02 14.01 5.64
CA TRP A 130 -16.51 12.79 6.27
C TRP A 130 -15.18 13.03 7.02
N LEU A 131 -14.24 13.73 6.37
CA LEU A 131 -12.91 14.03 6.94
C LEU A 131 -12.99 14.91 8.18
N THR A 132 -13.90 15.89 8.20
CA THR A 132 -14.13 16.78 9.35
C THR A 132 -14.95 16.13 10.47
N GLY A 133 -15.53 14.95 10.21
CA GLY A 133 -16.42 14.26 11.16
C GLY A 133 -17.84 14.83 11.21
N GLU A 134 -18.18 15.76 10.33
CA GLU A 134 -19.52 16.34 10.20
C GLU A 134 -20.55 15.26 9.79
N ASP A 135 -20.17 14.36 8.88
CA ASP A 135 -21.03 13.23 8.48
C ASP A 135 -20.22 11.97 8.13
N ARG A 136 -20.27 10.98 9.03
CA ARG A 136 -19.74 9.61 8.83
C ARG A 136 -20.84 8.56 8.86
N SER A 137 -22.08 8.96 8.57
CA SER A 137 -23.24 8.09 8.70
C SER A 137 -23.24 6.94 7.69
N ALA A 138 -23.83 5.80 8.08
CA ALA A 138 -23.99 4.65 7.21
C ALA A 138 -24.80 4.97 5.94
N ALA A 139 -25.76 5.89 6.02
CA ALA A 139 -26.52 6.36 4.87
C ALA A 139 -25.63 7.07 3.85
N SER A 140 -24.75 7.97 4.30
CA SER A 140 -23.79 8.65 3.43
C SER A 140 -22.75 7.69 2.86
N ALA A 141 -22.31 6.70 3.63
CA ALA A 141 -21.43 5.63 3.15
C ALA A 141 -22.11 4.75 2.08
N ALA A 142 -23.37 4.34 2.28
CA ALA A 142 -24.12 3.53 1.34
C ALA A 142 -24.31 4.26 0.01
N TYR A 143 -24.67 5.55 0.05
CA TYR A 143 -24.78 6.36 -1.16
C TYR A 143 -23.45 6.43 -1.90
N ALA A 144 -22.34 6.68 -1.20
CA ALA A 144 -21.02 6.74 -1.82
C ALA A 144 -20.65 5.40 -2.48
N GLY A 145 -20.99 4.27 -1.86
CA GLY A 145 -20.83 2.94 -2.44
C GLY A 145 -21.63 2.74 -3.74
N TYR A 146 -22.90 3.15 -3.77
CA TYR A 146 -23.72 3.11 -4.98
C TYR A 146 -23.16 4.00 -6.10
N ALA A 147 -22.71 5.20 -5.76
CA ALA A 147 -22.11 6.12 -6.73
C ALA A 147 -20.81 5.58 -7.32
N ALA A 148 -19.95 4.96 -6.50
CA ALA A 148 -18.71 4.33 -6.95
C ALA A 148 -18.98 3.13 -7.88
N ALA A 149 -19.95 2.26 -7.52
CA ALA A 149 -20.35 1.15 -8.37
C ALA A 149 -20.92 1.62 -9.71
N ALA A 150 -21.73 2.68 -9.70
CA ALA A 150 -22.27 3.28 -10.93
C ALA A 150 -21.15 3.85 -11.82
N ALA A 151 -20.14 4.51 -11.22
CA ALA A 151 -19.00 5.05 -11.96
C ALA A 151 -18.12 3.93 -12.56
N ALA A 152 -17.85 2.86 -11.82
CA ALA A 152 -17.12 1.70 -12.32
C ALA A 152 -17.85 1.04 -13.50
N HIS A 153 -19.17 0.81 -13.37
CA HIS A 153 -19.98 0.30 -14.47
C HIS A 153 -19.98 1.23 -15.69
N ALA A 154 -19.98 2.55 -15.50
CA ALA A 154 -19.91 3.50 -16.59
C ALA A 154 -18.55 3.47 -17.31
N ALA A 155 -17.45 3.29 -16.57
CA ALA A 155 -16.11 3.12 -17.14
C ALA A 155 -16.02 1.82 -17.95
N ASP A 156 -16.46 0.68 -17.38
CA ASP A 156 -16.49 -0.61 -18.08
C ASP A 156 -17.34 -0.53 -19.37
N ALA A 157 -18.47 0.17 -19.32
CA ALA A 157 -19.33 0.38 -20.48
C ALA A 157 -18.67 1.26 -21.56
N ALA A 158 -17.91 2.29 -21.14
CA ALA A 158 -17.17 3.15 -22.06
C ALA A 158 -16.04 2.38 -22.76
N ASP A 159 -15.29 1.55 -22.01
CA ASP A 159 -14.24 0.70 -22.56
C ASP A 159 -14.80 -0.35 -23.53
N ALA A 160 -15.94 -0.96 -23.19
CA ALA A 160 -16.64 -1.89 -24.08
C ALA A 160 -17.14 -1.21 -25.37
N ALA A 161 -17.66 0.02 -25.26
CA ALA A 161 -18.10 0.78 -26.42
C ALA A 161 -16.94 1.18 -27.34
N TYR A 162 -15.79 1.55 -26.75
CA TYR A 162 -14.57 1.86 -27.51
C TYR A 162 -14.03 0.61 -28.22
N ALA A 163 -14.00 -0.54 -27.55
CA ALA A 163 -13.59 -1.81 -28.14
C ALA A 163 -14.51 -2.28 -29.28
N ALA A 164 -15.80 -1.92 -29.24
CA ALA A 164 -16.74 -2.22 -30.32
C ALA A 164 -16.57 -1.34 -31.57
N TYR A 165 -15.81 -0.24 -31.46
CA TYR A 165 -15.57 0.73 -32.54
C TYR A 165 -14.13 0.72 -33.08
N ALA A 166 -13.26 -0.14 -32.53
CA ALA A 166 -11.88 -0.37 -32.96
C ALA A 166 -11.76 -1.62 -33.85
#